data_AF-A0A821TD03-F1
#
_entry.id   AF-A0A821TD03-F1
#
_cell.length_a   1.000
_cell.length_b   1.000
_cell.length_c   1.000
_cell.angle_alpha   90.00
_cell.angle_beta   90.00
_cell.angle_gamma   90.00
#
_symmetry.space_group_name_H-M   'P 1'
#
loop_
_entity.id
_entity.type
_entity.pdbx_description
1 polymer ?
#
loop_
_entity_poly.entity_id
_entity_poly.type
_entity_poly.pdbx_seq_one_letter_code
_entity_poly.pdbx_strand_id
1 'polypeptide(L)'
;MSINKTRSSTIYLNELITNIPVRRKIVDHNDRDKFEWNQWQSATKAINNIEVSPKEKHIRNLILGTFRLEGSRLFWSMMIRINIESHPIICWKFCYVIHRLLRDGHKNVIRDSILLTSYFDQLSKYWSCIQQNYGLLSYHYCNLIISKLKFHERNLMFTGNLTINEHNDIRCLFNNNFNSYFQLCIELFNYMEEILNLAQIIFKSLDQSRLNSMTITGQCRLNPLIICIQDSSLLYDYIVKVLFKLHE
;
A
#
# COMPACT_ATOMS: atom_id res chain seq x y z
N MET A 1 -20.51 6.63 -20.41
CA MET A 1 -19.75 7.60 -19.57
C MET A 1 -18.51 6.99 -18.88
N SER A 2 -18.42 5.67 -18.75
CA SER A 2 -17.33 4.93 -18.06
C SER A 2 -16.04 4.72 -18.87
N ILE A 3 -16.11 4.67 -20.21
CA ILE A 3 -14.96 4.38 -21.10
C ILE A 3 -13.99 5.57 -21.21
N ASN A 4 -14.50 6.81 -21.22
CA ASN A 4 -13.64 8.01 -21.31
C ASN A 4 -12.89 8.29 -20.00
N LYS A 5 -13.45 7.90 -18.85
CA LYS A 5 -12.85 8.15 -17.53
C LYS A 5 -11.69 7.19 -17.23
N THR A 6 -11.81 5.92 -17.64
CA THR A 6 -10.75 4.89 -17.52
C THR A 6 -9.58 5.14 -18.48
N ARG A 7 -9.85 5.64 -19.69
CA ARG A 7 -8.79 6.03 -20.64
C ARG A 7 -7.97 7.22 -20.12
N SER A 8 -8.62 8.17 -19.43
CA SER A 8 -7.97 9.31 -18.78
C SER A 8 -7.11 8.90 -17.58
N SER A 9 -7.61 8.02 -16.70
CA SER A 9 -6.85 7.56 -15.52
C SER A 9 -5.62 6.72 -15.90
N THR A 10 -5.73 5.90 -16.96
CA THR A 10 -4.60 5.10 -17.48
C THR A 10 -3.47 5.98 -18.02
N ILE A 11 -3.83 7.04 -18.78
CA ILE A 11 -2.84 7.99 -19.31
C ILE A 11 -2.14 8.71 -18.16
N TYR A 12 -2.91 9.19 -17.19
CA TYR A 12 -2.38 9.87 -16.01
C TYR A 12 -1.43 8.98 -15.19
N LEU A 13 -1.82 7.72 -14.93
CA LEU A 13 -0.95 6.76 -14.24
C LEU A 13 0.36 6.55 -15.02
N ASN A 14 0.29 6.46 -16.34
CA ASN A 14 1.49 6.30 -17.18
C ASN A 14 2.41 7.52 -17.10
N GLU A 15 1.87 8.74 -17.09
CA GLU A 15 2.64 9.98 -16.88
C GLU A 15 3.34 10.01 -15.52
N LEU A 16 2.71 9.49 -14.47
CA LEU A 16 3.38 9.40 -13.16
C LEU A 16 4.51 8.36 -13.17
N ILE A 17 4.30 7.24 -13.86
CA ILE A 17 5.28 6.15 -13.96
C ILE A 17 6.54 6.56 -14.74
N THR A 18 6.43 7.46 -15.71
CA THR A 18 7.62 7.94 -16.45
C THR A 18 8.61 8.65 -15.53
N ASN A 19 8.13 9.30 -14.46
CA ASN A 19 8.93 9.98 -13.44
C ASN A 19 9.66 9.03 -12.47
N ILE A 20 9.27 7.74 -12.41
CA ILE A 20 9.96 6.75 -11.57
C ILE A 20 11.28 6.35 -12.25
N PRO A 21 12.46 6.52 -11.64
CA PRO A 21 13.73 6.26 -12.34
C PRO A 21 13.92 4.76 -12.64
N VAL A 22 14.53 4.46 -13.79
CA VAL A 22 15.02 3.12 -14.12
C VAL A 22 16.38 2.95 -13.47
N ARG A 23 16.46 2.16 -12.39
CA ARG A 23 17.69 2.00 -11.60
C ARG A 23 18.56 0.85 -12.09
N ARG A 24 17.99 -0.35 -12.20
CA ARG A 24 18.70 -1.54 -12.65
C ARG A 24 18.04 -2.13 -13.88
N LYS A 25 18.86 -2.47 -14.88
CA LYS A 25 18.45 -3.16 -16.11
C LYS A 25 19.00 -4.58 -16.10
N ILE A 26 18.18 -5.54 -16.53
CA ILE A 26 18.64 -6.89 -16.82
C ILE A 26 19.26 -6.84 -18.23
N VAL A 27 20.56 -7.16 -18.32
CA VAL A 27 21.36 -6.99 -19.54
C VAL A 27 21.02 -8.04 -20.59
N ASP A 28 20.83 -9.30 -20.17
CA ASP A 28 20.40 -10.39 -21.05
C ASP A 28 18.89 -10.26 -21.36
N HIS A 29 18.57 -10.15 -22.64
CA HIS A 29 17.21 -9.99 -23.15
C HIS A 29 16.30 -11.19 -22.84
N ASN A 30 16.79 -12.42 -22.99
CA ASN A 30 15.99 -13.62 -22.77
C ASN A 30 15.64 -13.77 -21.28
N ASP A 31 16.62 -13.51 -20.42
CA ASP A 31 16.42 -13.49 -18.97
C ASP A 31 15.49 -12.36 -18.52
N ARG A 32 15.57 -11.20 -19.19
CA ARG A 32 14.68 -10.06 -18.95
C ARG A 32 13.23 -10.40 -19.28
N ASP A 33 12.96 -10.90 -20.49
CA ASP A 33 11.60 -11.23 -20.93
C ASP A 33 10.99 -12.32 -20.05
N LYS A 34 11.77 -13.36 -19.74
CA LYS A 34 11.35 -14.43 -18.83
C LYS A 34 11.03 -13.89 -17.45
N PHE A 35 11.85 -12.98 -16.92
CA PHE A 35 11.61 -12.35 -15.62
C PHE A 35 10.35 -11.47 -15.64
N GLU A 36 10.22 -10.56 -16.62
CA GLU A 36 9.05 -9.68 -16.76
C GLU A 36 7.76 -10.49 -16.94
N TRP A 37 7.80 -11.56 -17.73
CA TRP A 37 6.67 -12.48 -17.88
C TRP A 37 6.31 -13.18 -16.57
N ASN A 38 7.29 -13.67 -15.81
CA ASN A 38 7.05 -14.29 -14.50
C ASN A 38 6.44 -13.29 -13.49
N GLN A 39 6.90 -12.03 -13.50
CA GLN A 39 6.32 -10.97 -12.69
C GLN A 39 4.87 -10.69 -13.09
N TRP A 40 4.59 -10.61 -14.39
CA TRP A 40 3.23 -10.42 -14.93
C TRP A 40 2.28 -11.56 -14.54
N GLN A 41 2.74 -12.82 -14.61
CA GLN A 41 1.97 -13.98 -14.18
C GLN A 41 1.63 -13.91 -12.68
N SER A 42 2.56 -13.45 -11.84
CA SER A 42 2.26 -13.24 -10.42
C SER A 42 1.29 -12.09 -10.20
N ALA A 43 1.44 -10.97 -10.92
CA ALA A 43 0.56 -9.81 -10.79
C ALA A 43 -0.89 -10.16 -11.12
N THR A 44 -1.14 -10.80 -12.27
CA THR A 44 -2.48 -11.20 -12.71
C THR A 44 -3.12 -12.31 -11.86
N LYS A 45 -2.31 -13.19 -11.26
CA LYS A 45 -2.81 -14.19 -10.30
C LYS A 45 -3.13 -13.60 -8.93
N ALA A 46 -2.41 -12.56 -8.51
CA ALA A 46 -2.65 -11.87 -7.25
C ALA A 46 -3.81 -10.87 -7.35
N ILE A 47 -3.88 -10.12 -8.45
CA ILE A 47 -4.79 -9.00 -8.67
C ILE A 47 -5.73 -9.37 -9.83
N ASN A 48 -6.89 -9.93 -9.47
CA ASN A 48 -7.96 -10.32 -10.37
C ASN A 48 -9.32 -10.14 -9.68
N ASN A 49 -10.40 -10.34 -10.42
CA ASN A 49 -11.77 -10.16 -9.93
C ASN A 49 -12.33 -11.36 -9.13
N ILE A 50 -11.56 -12.45 -8.96
CA ILE A 50 -12.01 -13.63 -8.21
C ILE A 50 -11.93 -13.32 -6.71
N GLU A 51 -12.99 -13.51 -5.95
CA GLU A 51 -13.07 -13.18 -4.51
C GLU A 51 -12.36 -14.20 -3.61
N VAL A 52 -11.06 -14.36 -3.80
CA VAL A 52 -10.16 -15.24 -3.03
C VAL A 52 -8.93 -14.44 -2.64
N SER A 53 -8.44 -14.58 -1.40
CA SER A 53 -7.21 -13.92 -0.95
C SER A 53 -6.03 -14.17 -1.91
N PRO A 54 -5.25 -13.14 -2.25
CA PRO A 54 -4.04 -13.32 -3.06
C PRO A 54 -3.08 -14.33 -2.41
N LYS A 55 -2.58 -15.30 -3.19
CA LYS A 55 -1.68 -16.33 -2.65
C LYS A 55 -0.30 -15.76 -2.37
N GLU A 56 0.27 -16.10 -1.21
CA GLU A 56 1.57 -15.59 -0.74
C GLU A 56 2.71 -15.77 -1.75
N LYS A 57 2.77 -16.91 -2.45
CA LYS A 57 3.81 -17.17 -3.47
C LYS A 57 3.85 -16.10 -4.59
N HIS A 58 2.70 -15.54 -4.95
CA HIS A 58 2.63 -14.51 -6.00
C HIS A 58 3.11 -13.17 -5.47
N ILE A 59 2.70 -12.81 -4.25
CA ILE A 59 3.10 -11.58 -3.57
C ILE A 59 4.62 -11.58 -3.31
N ARG A 60 5.15 -12.68 -2.77
CA ARG A 60 6.58 -12.86 -2.53
C ARG A 60 7.40 -12.72 -3.82
N ASN A 61 6.91 -13.27 -4.94
CA ASN A 61 7.58 -13.09 -6.23
C ASN A 61 7.60 -11.62 -6.68
N LEU A 62 6.52 -10.87 -6.47
CA LEU A 62 6.46 -9.43 -6.79
C LEU A 62 7.43 -8.63 -5.90
N ILE A 63 7.46 -8.91 -4.59
CA ILE A 63 8.40 -8.32 -3.63
C ILE A 63 9.85 -8.57 -4.09
N LEU A 64 10.22 -9.82 -4.37
CA LEU A 64 11.56 -10.17 -4.86
C LEU A 64 11.90 -9.47 -6.19
N GLY A 65 10.89 -9.24 -7.03
CA GLY A 65 11.05 -8.46 -8.25
C GLY A 65 11.51 -7.02 -7.99
N THR A 66 11.01 -6.39 -6.92
CA THR A 66 11.44 -5.03 -6.53
C THR A 66 12.89 -4.99 -6.08
N PHE A 67 13.41 -6.04 -5.43
CA PHE A 67 14.82 -6.14 -5.07
C PHE A 67 15.70 -6.36 -6.30
N ARG A 68 15.28 -7.23 -7.23
CA ARG A 68 16.05 -7.51 -8.45
C ARG A 68 16.21 -6.27 -9.34
N LEU A 69 15.22 -5.39 -9.37
CA LEU A 69 15.23 -4.14 -10.15
C LEU A 69 15.55 -2.89 -9.32
N GLU A 70 15.75 -3.04 -8.02
CA GLU A 70 16.00 -1.95 -7.05
C GLU A 70 14.92 -0.85 -7.06
N GLY A 71 13.65 -1.18 -7.37
CA GLY A 71 12.54 -0.24 -7.45
C GLY A 71 11.23 -0.90 -7.89
N SER A 72 10.17 -0.10 -8.05
CA SER A 72 8.82 -0.59 -8.39
C SER A 72 8.31 -0.22 -9.78
N ARG A 73 9.14 0.38 -10.67
CA ARG A 73 8.67 0.84 -11.99
C ARG A 73 7.98 -0.27 -12.81
N LEU A 74 8.54 -1.48 -12.83
CA LEU A 74 7.92 -2.63 -13.51
C LEU A 74 6.59 -3.02 -12.88
N PHE A 75 6.47 -2.98 -11.55
CA PHE A 75 5.21 -3.25 -10.87
C PHE A 75 4.11 -2.29 -11.33
N TRP A 76 4.42 -0.99 -11.36
CA TRP A 76 3.48 0.04 -11.77
C TRP A 76 3.10 -0.05 -13.26
N SER A 77 4.04 -0.39 -14.14
CA SER A 77 3.72 -0.59 -15.56
C SER A 77 2.75 -1.77 -15.79
N MET A 78 2.81 -2.80 -14.94
CA MET A 78 1.83 -3.89 -14.97
C MET A 78 0.45 -3.43 -14.50
N MET A 79 0.36 -2.50 -13.55
CA MET A 79 -0.93 -2.00 -13.04
C MET A 79 -1.77 -1.29 -14.10
N ILE A 80 -1.12 -0.56 -15.01
CA ILE A 80 -1.78 0.02 -16.20
C ILE A 80 -2.56 -1.06 -16.97
N ARG A 81 -1.94 -2.23 -17.18
CA ARG A 81 -2.53 -3.32 -17.98
C ARG A 81 -3.64 -4.06 -17.24
N ILE A 82 -3.62 -4.07 -15.91
CA ILE A 82 -4.65 -4.72 -15.08
C ILE A 82 -5.94 -3.89 -15.00
N ASN A 83 -5.86 -2.58 -15.22
CA ASN A 83 -7.00 -1.64 -15.15
C ASN A 83 -7.69 -1.72 -13.77
N ILE A 84 -7.09 -1.08 -12.77
CA ILE A 84 -7.46 -1.21 -11.35
C ILE A 84 -8.92 -0.79 -11.09
N GLU A 85 -9.40 0.22 -11.82
CA GLU A 85 -10.74 0.80 -11.70
C GLU A 85 -11.83 -0.11 -12.27
N SER A 86 -11.48 -1.15 -13.03
CA SER A 86 -12.45 -2.01 -13.72
C SER A 86 -13.34 -2.83 -12.78
N HIS A 87 -12.87 -3.15 -11.58
CA HIS A 87 -13.62 -3.97 -10.63
C HIS A 87 -13.19 -3.68 -9.18
N PRO A 88 -14.12 -3.58 -8.22
CA PRO A 88 -13.77 -3.20 -6.84
C PRO A 88 -12.91 -4.25 -6.13
N ILE A 89 -13.09 -5.55 -6.42
CA ILE A 89 -12.19 -6.61 -5.91
C ILE A 89 -10.77 -6.48 -6.46
N ILE A 90 -10.61 -6.04 -7.72
CA ILE A 90 -9.30 -5.78 -8.32
C ILE A 90 -8.61 -4.65 -7.53
N CYS A 91 -9.32 -3.54 -7.29
CA CYS A 91 -8.78 -2.45 -6.48
C CYS A 91 -8.44 -2.89 -5.05
N TRP A 92 -9.32 -3.63 -4.38
CA TRP A 92 -9.07 -4.16 -3.05
C TRP A 92 -7.79 -4.99 -2.96
N LYS A 93 -7.62 -5.92 -3.90
CA LYS A 93 -6.43 -6.77 -3.98
C LYS A 93 -5.18 -5.98 -4.37
N PHE A 94 -5.32 -4.99 -5.25
CA PHE A 94 -4.26 -4.07 -5.60
C PHE A 94 -3.76 -3.31 -4.36
N CYS A 95 -4.66 -2.71 -3.58
CA CYS A 95 -4.32 -2.02 -2.32
C CYS A 95 -3.59 -2.97 -1.36
N TYR A 96 -4.03 -4.21 -1.22
CA TYR A 96 -3.34 -5.21 -0.41
C TYR A 96 -1.93 -5.54 -0.92
N VAL A 97 -1.78 -5.78 -2.22
CA VAL A 97 -0.48 -6.11 -2.81
C VAL A 97 0.49 -4.94 -2.71
N ILE A 98 0.05 -3.70 -2.98
CA ILE A 98 0.93 -2.53 -2.82
C ILE A 98 1.28 -2.28 -1.34
N HIS A 99 0.36 -2.52 -0.40
CA HIS A 99 0.67 -2.44 1.03
C HIS A 99 1.80 -3.40 1.42
N ARG A 100 1.75 -4.65 0.94
CA ARG A 100 2.84 -5.62 1.11
C ARG A 100 4.14 -5.16 0.47
N LEU A 101 4.09 -4.61 -0.75
CA LEU A 101 5.28 -4.10 -1.45
C LEU A 101 5.90 -2.90 -0.71
N LEU A 102 5.08 -2.00 -0.15
CA LEU A 102 5.56 -0.87 0.64
C LEU A 102 6.21 -1.32 1.95
N ARG A 103 5.70 -2.41 2.55
CA ARG A 103 6.23 -2.97 3.79
C ARG A 103 7.51 -3.78 3.60
N ASP A 104 7.48 -4.71 2.65
CA ASP A 104 8.47 -5.79 2.52
C ASP A 104 9.37 -5.64 1.27
N GLY A 105 9.08 -4.68 0.40
CA GLY A 105 9.81 -4.44 -0.85
C GLY A 105 11.14 -3.71 -0.67
N HIS A 106 11.85 -3.51 -1.79
CA HIS A 106 13.06 -2.71 -1.80
C HIS A 106 12.80 -1.28 -1.28
N LYS A 107 13.77 -0.67 -0.58
CA LYS A 107 13.62 0.67 0.01
C LYS A 107 13.13 1.77 -0.96
N ASN A 108 13.43 1.62 -2.25
CA ASN A 108 13.00 2.58 -3.27
C ASN A 108 11.51 2.45 -3.63
N VAL A 109 10.83 1.36 -3.29
CA VAL A 109 9.40 1.19 -3.58
C VAL A 109 8.59 2.32 -2.96
N ILE A 110 8.87 2.68 -1.71
CA ILE A 110 8.20 3.81 -1.04
C ILE A 110 8.44 5.12 -1.80
N ARG A 111 9.70 5.41 -2.14
CA ARG A 111 10.09 6.62 -2.89
C ARG A 111 9.40 6.70 -4.24
N ASP A 112 9.36 5.59 -4.96
CA ASP A 112 8.70 5.46 -6.25
C ASP A 112 7.18 5.64 -6.11
N SER A 113 6.59 5.11 -5.04
CA SER A 113 5.15 5.18 -4.77
C SER A 113 4.68 6.53 -4.22
N ILE A 114 5.52 7.32 -3.56
CA ILE A 114 5.17 8.69 -3.13
C ILE A 114 4.79 9.55 -4.35
N LEU A 115 5.48 9.37 -5.49
CA LEU A 115 5.15 10.05 -6.76
C LEU A 115 3.75 9.72 -7.28
N LEU A 116 3.14 8.62 -6.80
CA LEU A 116 1.84 8.12 -7.21
C LEU A 116 0.73 8.47 -6.19
N THR A 117 1.02 9.27 -5.17
CA THR A 117 0.03 9.65 -4.14
C THR A 117 -1.21 10.32 -4.73
N SER A 118 -1.04 11.15 -5.77
CA SER A 118 -2.16 11.79 -6.49
C SER A 118 -3.04 10.80 -7.25
N TYR A 119 -2.47 9.71 -7.76
CA TYR A 119 -3.24 8.62 -8.37
C TYR A 119 -4.12 7.93 -7.33
N PHE A 120 -3.60 7.64 -6.14
CA PHE A 120 -4.41 7.08 -5.06
C PHE A 120 -5.54 8.02 -4.61
N ASP A 121 -5.30 9.34 -4.60
CA ASP A 121 -6.34 10.34 -4.28
C ASP A 121 -7.48 10.34 -5.33
N GLN A 122 -7.14 10.24 -6.62
CA GLN A 122 -8.15 10.07 -7.66
C GLN A 122 -8.89 8.73 -7.56
N LEU A 123 -8.16 7.66 -7.25
CA LEU A 123 -8.71 6.31 -7.09
C LEU A 123 -9.65 6.24 -5.88
N SER A 124 -9.30 6.85 -4.76
CA SER A 124 -10.17 6.93 -3.58
C SER A 124 -11.44 7.72 -3.90
N LYS A 125 -11.32 8.90 -4.53
CA LYS A 125 -12.48 9.70 -4.98
C LYS A 125 -13.38 8.96 -5.97
N TYR A 126 -12.81 8.10 -6.81
CA TYR A 126 -13.60 7.26 -7.71
C TYR A 126 -14.45 6.24 -6.92
N TRP A 127 -13.84 5.53 -5.96
CA TRP A 127 -14.53 4.52 -5.17
C TRP A 127 -15.44 5.08 -4.09
N SER A 128 -15.24 6.33 -3.64
CA SER A 128 -16.13 6.99 -2.68
C SER A 128 -17.55 7.20 -3.24
N CYS A 129 -17.69 7.30 -4.57
CA CYS A 129 -18.98 7.34 -5.25
C CYS A 129 -19.69 5.98 -5.26
N ILE A 130 -18.97 4.88 -4.98
CA ILE A 130 -19.47 3.50 -5.05
C ILE A 130 -19.45 2.92 -3.63
N GLN A 131 -20.42 3.32 -2.80
CA GLN A 131 -20.44 3.02 -1.36
C GLN A 131 -20.96 1.60 -1.01
N GLN A 132 -20.97 0.67 -1.96
CA GLN A 132 -21.42 -0.70 -1.74
C GLN A 132 -20.25 -1.71 -1.79
N ASN A 133 -20.29 -2.71 -0.91
CA ASN A 133 -19.36 -3.83 -0.88
C ASN A 133 -17.89 -3.37 -0.88
N TYR A 134 -17.10 -3.90 -1.83
CA TYR A 134 -15.68 -3.61 -1.98
C TYR A 134 -15.36 -2.18 -2.43
N GLY A 135 -16.32 -1.40 -2.94
CA GLY A 135 -16.08 -0.01 -3.31
C GLY A 135 -15.75 0.84 -2.08
N LEU A 136 -16.58 0.76 -1.04
CA LEU A 136 -16.33 1.43 0.24
C LEU A 136 -15.05 0.92 0.92
N LEU A 137 -14.80 -0.40 0.88
CA LEU A 137 -13.55 -0.98 1.39
C LEU A 137 -12.32 -0.42 0.64
N SER A 138 -12.38 -0.35 -0.69
CA SER A 138 -11.29 0.16 -1.53
C SER A 138 -11.04 1.65 -1.30
N TYR A 139 -12.09 2.44 -1.05
CA TYR A 139 -11.97 3.85 -0.66
C TYR A 139 -11.13 4.02 0.61
N HIS A 140 -11.52 3.35 1.70
CA HIS A 140 -10.77 3.42 2.96
C HIS A 140 -9.36 2.87 2.82
N TYR A 141 -9.16 1.82 2.03
CA TYR A 141 -7.82 1.28 1.84
C TYR A 141 -6.92 2.23 1.03
N CYS A 142 -7.44 2.90 0.01
CA CYS A 142 -6.67 3.94 -0.70
C CYS A 142 -6.23 5.05 0.25
N ASN A 143 -7.11 5.50 1.17
CA ASN A 143 -6.77 6.52 2.16
C ASN A 143 -5.68 6.05 3.13
N LEU A 144 -5.73 4.79 3.58
CA LEU A 144 -4.65 4.19 4.37
C LEU A 144 -3.32 4.20 3.62
N ILE A 145 -3.31 3.84 2.33
CA ILE A 145 -2.08 3.88 1.52
C ILE A 145 -1.56 5.31 1.37
N ILE A 146 -2.44 6.30 1.13
CA ILE A 146 -2.06 7.72 1.06
C ILE A 146 -1.45 8.18 2.39
N SER A 147 -2.06 7.82 3.52
CA SER A 147 -1.57 8.14 4.86
C SER A 147 -0.18 7.56 5.09
N LYS A 148 0.03 6.28 4.76
CA LYS A 148 1.34 5.62 4.79
C LYS A 148 2.39 6.35 3.94
N LEU A 149 2.06 6.70 2.70
CA LEU A 149 2.99 7.39 1.79
C LEU A 149 3.36 8.79 2.30
N LYS A 150 2.38 9.58 2.75
CA LYS A 150 2.61 10.91 3.36
C LYS A 150 3.45 10.82 4.64
N PHE A 151 3.20 9.81 5.47
CA PHE A 151 4.01 9.56 6.66
C PHE A 151 5.48 9.33 6.28
N HIS A 152 5.75 8.46 5.31
CA HIS A 152 7.11 8.17 4.87
C HIS A 152 7.78 9.31 4.08
N GLU A 153 7.02 10.16 3.39
CA GLU A 153 7.55 11.36 2.73
C GLU A 153 8.15 12.33 3.75
N ARG A 154 7.48 12.49 4.90
CA ARG A 154 7.90 13.40 5.98
C ARG A 154 8.91 12.77 6.94
N ASN A 155 8.83 11.45 7.14
CA ASN A 155 9.62 10.72 8.14
C ASN A 155 10.51 9.66 7.49
N LEU A 156 11.55 10.11 6.78
CA LEU A 156 12.48 9.25 6.03
C LEU A 156 13.29 8.27 6.89
N MET A 157 13.30 8.45 8.22
CA MET A 157 13.97 7.55 9.16
C MET A 157 13.27 6.20 9.33
N PHE A 158 11.97 6.12 9.02
CA PHE A 158 11.23 4.86 9.08
C PHE A 158 11.40 4.09 7.77
N THR A 159 11.79 2.83 7.90
CA THR A 159 11.70 1.87 6.80
C THR A 159 10.23 1.51 6.53
N GLY A 160 9.95 0.84 5.41
CA GLY A 160 8.58 0.48 5.01
C GLY A 160 7.81 -0.38 6.00
N ASN A 161 8.54 -1.17 6.79
CA ASN A 161 7.99 -1.98 7.86
C ASN A 161 7.91 -1.26 9.21
N LEU A 162 8.09 0.06 9.22
CA LEU A 162 8.08 0.95 10.38
C LEU A 162 9.18 0.65 11.40
N THR A 163 10.25 -0.04 11.01
CA THR A 163 11.45 -0.13 11.85
C THR A 163 12.34 1.10 11.66
N ILE A 164 13.01 1.50 12.73
CA ILE A 164 14.11 2.48 12.71
C ILE A 164 15.39 1.66 12.86
N ASN A 165 16.49 2.06 12.22
CA ASN A 165 17.78 1.35 12.35
C ASN A 165 18.14 1.18 13.85
N GLU A 166 18.59 -0.02 14.23
CA GLU A 166 18.69 -0.56 15.60
C GLU A 166 19.44 0.29 16.64
N HIS A 167 20.17 1.33 16.21
CA HIS A 167 20.90 2.23 17.09
C HIS A 167 20.17 3.55 17.42
N ASN A 168 19.01 3.81 16.81
CA ASN A 168 18.28 5.05 17.01
C ASN A 168 16.99 4.80 17.80
N ASP A 169 17.04 5.06 19.11
CA ASP A 169 15.84 5.25 19.91
C ASP A 169 15.04 6.43 19.34
N ILE A 170 13.73 6.24 19.12
CA ILE A 170 12.83 7.30 18.66
C ILE A 170 12.92 8.55 19.54
N ARG A 171 13.17 8.37 20.85
CA ARG A 171 13.32 9.44 21.86
C ARG A 171 14.58 10.30 21.68
N CYS A 172 15.52 9.87 20.85
CA CYS A 172 16.79 10.56 20.60
C CYS A 172 16.86 11.18 19.19
N LEU A 173 15.85 10.99 18.33
CA LEU A 173 15.92 11.36 16.92
C LEU A 173 16.01 12.86 16.65
N PHE A 174 15.36 13.68 17.46
CA PHE A 174 15.20 15.11 17.17
C PHE A 174 16.01 16.03 18.08
N ASN A 175 17.06 15.55 18.76
CA ASN A 175 17.90 16.37 19.65
C ASN A 175 17.06 17.23 20.64
N ASN A 176 16.01 16.64 21.23
CA ASN A 176 15.03 17.31 22.10
C ASN A 176 14.24 18.48 21.47
N ASN A 177 14.10 18.52 20.14
CA ASN A 177 13.17 19.45 19.50
C ASN A 177 11.72 18.97 19.68
N PHE A 178 11.04 19.51 20.70
CA PHE A 178 9.65 19.17 21.03
C PHE A 178 8.66 19.41 19.89
N ASN A 179 8.90 20.42 19.04
CA ASN A 179 8.02 20.67 17.89
C ASN A 179 8.05 19.50 16.89
N SER A 180 9.23 18.93 16.66
CA SER A 180 9.38 17.75 15.79
C SER A 180 8.74 16.50 16.40
N TYR A 181 8.87 16.30 17.72
CA TYR A 181 8.17 15.21 18.42
C TYR A 181 6.65 15.36 18.38
N PHE A 182 6.14 16.58 18.58
CA PHE A 182 4.72 16.87 18.53
C PHE A 182 4.14 16.61 17.13
N GLN A 183 4.84 17.09 16.10
CA GLN A 183 4.45 16.83 14.71
C GLN A 183 4.47 15.33 14.39
N LEU A 184 5.51 14.60 14.80
CA LEU A 184 5.58 13.15 14.63
C LEU A 184 4.42 12.44 15.36
N CYS A 185 4.08 12.88 16.58
CA CYS A 185 2.98 12.32 17.34
C CYS A 185 1.65 12.44 16.59
N ILE A 186 1.34 13.62 16.04
CA ILE A 186 0.15 13.85 15.22
C ILE A 186 0.14 12.91 14.01
N GLU A 187 1.27 12.77 13.33
CA GLU A 187 1.38 11.92 12.15
C GLU A 187 1.22 10.43 12.46
N LEU A 188 1.74 9.96 13.60
CA LEU A 188 1.54 8.60 14.08
C LEU A 188 0.06 8.33 14.39
N PHE A 189 -0.63 9.27 15.05
CA PHE A 189 -2.06 9.15 15.33
C PHE A 189 -2.91 9.14 14.06
N ASN A 190 -2.64 10.03 13.10
CA ASN A 190 -3.35 10.06 11.82
C ASN A 190 -3.20 8.73 11.05
N TYR A 191 -2.00 8.12 11.08
CA TYR A 191 -1.79 6.82 10.46
C TYR A 191 -2.56 5.72 11.22
N MET A 192 -2.49 5.70 12.54
CA MET A 192 -3.25 4.74 13.35
C MET A 192 -4.77 4.86 13.13
N GLU A 193 -5.30 6.07 13.02
CA GLU A 193 -6.71 6.33 12.74
C GLU A 193 -7.16 5.72 11.41
N GLU A 194 -6.39 5.90 10.33
CA GLU A 194 -6.71 5.27 9.04
C GLU A 194 -6.69 3.74 9.10
N ILE A 195 -5.80 3.14 9.91
CA ILE A 195 -5.79 1.69 10.14
C ILE A 195 -7.08 1.25 10.85
N LEU A 196 -7.48 1.95 11.90
CA LEU A 196 -8.68 1.63 12.68
C LEU A 196 -9.96 1.82 11.83
N ASN A 197 -10.02 2.88 11.04
CA ASN A 197 -11.12 3.14 10.09
C ASN A 197 -11.26 2.00 9.08
N LEU A 198 -10.14 1.53 8.51
CA LEU A 198 -10.15 0.38 7.60
C LEU A 198 -10.62 -0.90 8.30
N ALA A 199 -10.14 -1.16 9.51
CA ALA A 199 -10.54 -2.34 10.27
C ALA A 199 -12.04 -2.33 10.58
N GLN A 200 -12.56 -1.19 11.05
CA GLN A 200 -13.98 -1.01 11.36
C GLN A 200 -14.86 -1.28 10.12
N ILE A 201 -14.48 -0.76 8.95
CA ILE A 201 -15.28 -0.97 7.74
C ILE A 201 -15.20 -2.40 7.23
N ILE A 202 -14.07 -3.09 7.38
CA ILE A 202 -13.95 -4.52 7.07
C ILE A 202 -14.95 -5.32 7.91
N PHE A 203 -14.97 -5.12 9.24
CA PHE A 203 -15.90 -5.83 10.13
C PHE A 203 -17.35 -5.53 9.79
N LYS A 204 -17.71 -4.25 9.62
CA LYS A 204 -19.06 -3.84 9.19
C LYS A 204 -19.48 -4.52 7.89
N SER A 205 -18.56 -4.68 6.93
CA SER A 205 -18.85 -5.33 5.66
C SER A 205 -19.18 -6.81 5.83
N LEU A 206 -18.56 -7.51 6.78
CA LEU A 206 -18.83 -8.92 7.06
C LEU A 206 -20.21 -9.10 7.68
N ASP A 207 -20.57 -8.24 8.64
CA ASP A 207 -21.89 -8.25 9.29
C ASP A 207 -23.01 -7.98 8.28
N GLN A 208 -22.87 -6.94 7.46
CA GLN A 208 -23.86 -6.56 6.45
C GLN A 208 -24.12 -7.66 5.42
N SER A 209 -23.09 -8.42 5.07
CA SER A 209 -23.16 -9.49 4.08
C SER A 209 -23.38 -10.88 4.70
N ARG A 210 -23.54 -10.95 6.03
CA ARG A 210 -23.70 -12.20 6.79
C ARG A 210 -22.61 -13.24 6.43
N LEU A 211 -21.40 -12.76 6.17
CA LEU A 211 -20.29 -13.62 5.77
C LEU A 211 -19.62 -14.24 6.98
N ASN A 212 -19.29 -15.52 6.85
CA ASN A 212 -18.48 -16.23 7.84
C ASN A 212 -16.99 -15.96 7.57
N SER A 213 -16.22 -15.66 8.63
CA SER A 213 -14.78 -15.43 8.55
C SER A 213 -14.02 -16.63 7.97
N MET A 214 -14.57 -17.85 8.07
CA MET A 214 -13.97 -19.07 7.53
C MET A 214 -14.26 -19.32 6.05
N THR A 215 -15.11 -18.53 5.40
CA THR A 215 -15.33 -18.66 3.95
C THR A 215 -14.19 -18.04 3.15
N ILE A 216 -14.01 -18.50 1.92
CA ILE A 216 -13.01 -17.97 0.98
C ILE A 216 -13.22 -16.45 0.76
N THR A 217 -14.48 -16.01 0.66
CA THR A 217 -14.85 -14.60 0.48
C THR A 217 -14.61 -13.77 1.74
N GLY A 218 -14.93 -14.31 2.92
CA GLY A 218 -14.63 -13.67 4.21
C GLY A 218 -13.13 -13.47 4.40
N GLN A 219 -12.33 -14.50 4.09
CA GLN A 219 -10.87 -14.43 4.12
C GLN A 219 -10.32 -13.37 3.15
N CYS A 220 -10.90 -13.22 1.96
CA CYS A 220 -10.50 -12.18 1.00
C CYS A 220 -10.66 -10.75 1.57
N ARG A 221 -11.70 -10.52 2.38
CA ARG A 221 -11.94 -9.24 3.07
C ARG A 221 -11.06 -9.07 4.32
N LEU A 222 -10.81 -10.14 5.06
CA LEU A 222 -10.01 -10.09 6.29
C LEU A 222 -8.51 -9.96 6.02
N ASN A 223 -8.03 -10.43 4.88
CA ASN A 223 -6.61 -10.55 4.56
C ASN A 223 -5.77 -9.27 4.80
N PRO A 224 -6.25 -8.04 4.54
CA PRO A 224 -5.51 -6.83 4.88
C PRO A 224 -5.24 -6.60 6.36
N LEU A 225 -6.09 -7.13 7.25
CA LEU A 225 -5.95 -6.95 8.69
C LEU A 225 -4.61 -7.49 9.22
N ILE A 226 -4.03 -8.49 8.55
CA ILE A 226 -2.73 -9.05 8.91
C ILE A 226 -1.65 -7.94 8.92
N ILE A 227 -1.63 -7.09 7.89
CA ILE A 227 -0.64 -6.02 7.77
C ILE A 227 -1.03 -4.84 8.67
N CYS A 228 -2.33 -4.54 8.77
CA CYS A 228 -2.84 -3.51 9.67
C CYS A 228 -2.44 -3.76 11.13
N ILE A 229 -2.51 -5.02 11.60
CA ILE A 229 -2.08 -5.40 12.96
C ILE A 229 -0.57 -5.23 13.14
N GLN A 230 0.22 -5.62 12.14
CA GLN A 230 1.68 -5.44 12.18
C GLN A 230 2.05 -3.95 12.25
N ASP A 231 1.44 -3.11 11.41
CA ASP A 231 1.72 -1.67 11.40
C ASP A 231 1.20 -1.00 12.69
N SER A 232 -0.02 -1.31 13.15
CA SER A 232 -0.60 -0.69 14.34
C SER A 232 0.18 -0.99 15.61
N SER A 233 0.74 -2.20 15.74
CA SER A 233 1.56 -2.57 16.91
C SER A 233 2.80 -1.65 17.05
N LEU A 234 3.51 -1.40 15.96
CA LEU A 234 4.68 -0.53 15.95
C LEU A 234 4.30 0.94 16.13
N LEU A 235 3.23 1.39 15.48
CA LEU A 235 2.73 2.75 15.66
C LEU A 235 2.37 3.03 17.13
N TYR A 236 1.72 2.07 17.80
CA TYR A 236 1.38 2.19 19.23
C TYR A 236 2.63 2.34 20.10
N ASP A 237 3.62 1.47 19.90
CA ASP A 237 4.88 1.53 20.61
C ASP A 237 5.58 2.90 20.46
N TYR A 238 5.55 3.47 19.26
CA TYR A 238 6.12 4.79 19.00
C TYR A 238 5.31 5.93 19.60
N ILE A 239 3.98 5.88 19.52
CA ILE A 239 3.09 6.89 20.13
C ILE A 239 3.36 6.98 21.62
N VAL A 240 3.42 5.84 22.32
CA VAL A 240 3.70 5.79 23.76
C VAL A 240 5.06 6.43 24.07
N LYS A 241 6.12 6.05 23.34
CA LYS A 241 7.47 6.60 23.54
C LYS A 241 7.55 8.10 23.28
N VAL A 242 6.89 8.60 22.23
CA VAL A 242 6.86 10.02 21.89
C VAL A 242 6.05 10.82 22.91
N LEU A 243 4.90 10.31 23.37
CA LEU A 243 4.10 10.96 24.39
C LEU A 243 4.83 11.09 25.73
N PHE A 244 5.54 10.03 26.17
CA PHE A 244 6.40 10.14 27.34
C PHE A 244 7.46 11.23 27.16
N LYS A 245 8.08 11.29 25.98
CA LYS A 245 9.10 12.30 25.70
C LYS A 245 8.55 13.74 25.65
N LEU A 246 7.30 13.92 25.24
CA LEU A 246 6.63 15.23 25.21
C LEU A 246 6.18 15.70 26.60
N HIS A 247 6.07 14.78 27.57
CA HIS A 247 5.68 15.09 28.95
C HIS A 247 6.89 15.37 29.86
N GLU A 248 8.10 14.92 29.48
CA GLU A 248 9.36 15.30 30.15
C GLU A 248 9.60 16.81 30.12
#